data_AF-A0A969SEC7-F1
#
_entry.id   AF-A0A969SEC7-F1
#
_cell.length_a   1.000
_cell.length_b   1.000
_cell.length_c   1.000
_cell.angle_alpha   90.00
_cell.angle_beta   90.00
_cell.angle_gamma   90.00
#
_symmetry.space_group_name_H-M   'P 1'
#
loop_
_entity.id
_entity.type
_entity.pdbx_description
1 polymer ?
#
loop_
_entity_poly.entity_id
_entity_poly.type
_entity_poly.pdbx_seq_one_letter_code
_entity_poly.pdbx_strand_id
1 'polypeptide(L)'
;MNWQNMVLGAIGFAKLRRIAPLLAAPILFYASAAEAAKLNAWRFNPSTNQLEFTTDSAVQPKATLIFNPYRLVIDLPGTTLSQPTVRQDFTAGVKQLRIAQFDKGATRVVLELNPGFVIDPNKVQIKKQGSSNTWIVDLTPIVELPKPGTTQVAIQVEKAAAAAIAPAGPWMYPEDQLSDISDRLMAAEVTREKVFKRLHDELPYESTVETTAWTRTKKNELKVEQTIYVSREGHRPIVLGKGGQTLKAIGEAARTEMTALFGETVHLFLTVNVREGWAEEKARYREMGLDIVD
;
A
#
# COMPACT_ATOMS: atom_id res chain seq x y z
N MET A 1 1.23 48.41 71.29
CA MET A 1 1.56 49.83 71.55
C MET A 1 0.52 50.67 70.81
N ASN A 2 -0.15 51.57 71.52
CA ASN A 2 -1.37 52.30 71.15
C ASN A 2 -1.06 53.61 70.39
N TRP A 3 -2.07 54.49 70.25
CA TRP A 3 -2.17 55.85 69.66
C TRP A 3 -2.81 55.81 68.26
N GLN A 4 -4.13 55.91 68.04
CA GLN A 4 -5.18 56.85 68.51
C GLN A 4 -4.94 58.34 68.20
N ASN A 5 -5.64 58.79 67.14
CA ASN A 5 -6.61 59.92 67.10
C ASN A 5 -6.30 61.22 66.31
N MET A 6 -7.41 61.70 65.72
CA MET A 6 -7.77 63.06 65.22
C MET A 6 -7.47 63.37 63.73
N VAL A 7 -8.36 63.98 62.92
CA VAL A 7 -9.66 64.65 63.12
C VAL A 7 -10.47 64.73 61.79
N LEU A 8 -11.76 65.00 61.95
CA LEU A 8 -12.90 65.14 61.03
C LEU A 8 -12.74 66.02 59.76
N GLY A 9 -13.42 65.58 58.69
CA GLY A 9 -14.53 66.31 58.05
C GLY A 9 -14.24 67.25 56.86
N ALA A 10 -14.77 66.92 55.67
CA ALA A 10 -15.56 67.82 54.82
C ALA A 10 -16.06 67.14 53.52
N ILE A 11 -17.21 67.65 53.06
CA ILE A 11 -18.13 67.20 52.02
C ILE A 11 -17.56 67.39 50.59
N GLY A 12 -17.90 66.52 49.64
CA GLY A 12 -17.55 66.75 48.22
C GLY A 12 -18.12 65.75 47.21
N PHE A 13 -19.36 65.99 46.79
CA PHE A 13 -20.03 65.66 45.53
C PHE A 13 -19.49 64.55 44.59
N ALA A 14 -20.43 63.68 44.23
CA ALA A 14 -20.37 62.69 43.17
C ALA A 14 -19.87 63.24 41.82
N LYS A 15 -19.00 62.46 41.15
CA LYS A 15 -18.88 62.46 39.69
C LYS A 15 -18.68 61.04 39.18
N LEU A 16 -19.79 60.45 38.70
CA LEU A 16 -19.84 59.15 38.03
C LEU A 16 -18.94 59.21 36.79
N ARG A 17 -17.78 58.54 36.80
CA ARG A 17 -16.99 58.32 35.59
C ARG A 17 -17.70 57.27 34.73
N ARG A 18 -18.30 57.71 33.63
CA ARG A 18 -18.78 56.82 32.55
C ARG A 18 -17.57 56.06 31.99
N ILE A 19 -17.57 54.74 32.16
CA ILE A 19 -16.67 53.84 31.43
C ILE A 19 -17.23 53.80 29.99
N ALA A 20 -16.49 54.36 29.03
CA ALA A 20 -16.81 54.17 27.61
C ALA A 20 -16.53 52.71 27.23
N PRO A 21 -17.44 52.01 26.54
CA PRO A 21 -17.13 50.69 26.01
C PRO A 21 -16.14 50.88 24.85
N LEU A 22 -14.96 50.27 24.98
CA LEU A 22 -14.00 50.14 23.90
C LEU A 22 -14.65 49.23 22.83
N LEU A 23 -15.21 49.83 21.77
CA LEU A 23 -15.65 49.08 20.59
C LEU A 23 -14.40 48.51 19.91
N ALA A 24 -14.11 47.22 20.16
CA ALA A 24 -13.18 46.47 19.34
C ALA A 24 -13.80 46.32 17.95
N ALA A 25 -13.39 47.18 17.02
CA ALA A 25 -13.71 46.99 15.61
C ALA A 25 -13.03 45.68 15.16
N PRO A 26 -13.77 44.71 14.58
CA PRO A 26 -13.13 43.56 13.99
C PRO A 26 -12.25 44.04 12.84
N ILE A 27 -10.95 43.79 12.94
CA ILE A 27 -10.04 43.92 11.80
C ILE A 27 -10.47 42.84 10.81
N LEU A 28 -11.33 43.21 9.88
CA LEU A 28 -11.64 42.41 8.70
C LEU A 28 -10.39 42.40 7.82
N PHE A 29 -9.63 41.31 7.90
CA PHE A 29 -8.68 40.98 6.85
C PHE A 29 -9.50 40.70 5.59
N TYR A 30 -9.59 41.68 4.70
CA TYR A 30 -9.99 41.43 3.32
C TYR A 30 -8.91 40.55 2.69
N ALA A 31 -9.12 39.23 2.69
CA ALA A 31 -8.40 38.36 1.79
C ALA A 31 -8.89 38.71 0.38
N SER A 32 -8.09 39.47 -0.36
CA SER A 32 -8.27 39.55 -1.82
C SER A 32 -8.33 38.12 -2.35
N ALA A 33 -9.15 37.87 -3.37
CA ALA A 33 -9.12 36.61 -4.09
C ALA A 33 -7.65 36.35 -4.48
N ALA A 34 -7.01 35.39 -3.82
CA ALA A 34 -5.63 35.06 -4.10
C ALA A 34 -5.61 34.49 -5.52
N GLU A 35 -4.96 35.18 -6.44
CA GLU A 35 -4.73 34.64 -7.77
C GLU A 35 -3.94 33.33 -7.60
N ALA A 36 -4.46 32.24 -8.17
CA ALA A 36 -3.88 30.92 -7.96
C ALA A 36 -2.46 30.89 -8.55
N ALA A 37 -1.48 30.52 -7.74
CA ALA A 37 -0.08 30.49 -8.15
C ALA A 37 0.13 29.50 -9.31
N LYS A 38 0.98 29.82 -10.28
CA LYS A 38 1.29 28.93 -11.40
C LYS A 38 2.55 28.13 -11.11
N LEU A 39 2.52 26.85 -11.46
CA LEU A 39 3.72 26.02 -11.53
C LEU A 39 4.46 26.33 -12.85
N ASN A 40 5.57 27.07 -12.76
CA ASN A 40 6.28 27.60 -13.93
C ASN A 40 7.33 26.63 -14.48
N ALA A 41 8.06 25.98 -13.58
CA ALA A 41 9.15 25.07 -13.94
C ALA A 41 9.24 23.92 -12.95
N TRP A 42 9.69 22.78 -13.43
CA TRP A 42 10.00 21.61 -12.62
C TRP A 42 11.13 20.82 -13.28
N ARG A 43 11.89 20.10 -12.46
CA ARG A 43 12.94 19.20 -12.92
C ARG A 43 13.15 18.11 -11.87
N PHE A 44 13.19 16.86 -12.32
CA PHE A 44 13.59 15.74 -11.48
C PHE A 44 14.98 15.24 -11.91
N ASN A 45 15.91 15.15 -10.96
CA ASN A 45 17.21 14.55 -11.18
C ASN A 45 17.24 13.12 -10.58
N PRO A 46 17.23 12.07 -11.42
CA PRO A 46 17.21 10.69 -10.94
C PRO A 46 18.54 10.24 -10.32
N SER A 47 19.66 10.93 -10.59
CA SER A 47 20.96 10.58 -9.99
C SER A 47 21.07 11.06 -8.54
N THR A 48 20.45 12.20 -8.22
CA THR A 48 20.44 12.77 -6.86
C THR A 48 19.13 12.57 -6.13
N ASN A 49 18.13 11.96 -6.76
CA ASN A 49 16.77 11.80 -6.24
C ASN A 49 16.17 13.12 -5.73
N GLN A 50 16.39 14.21 -6.47
CA GLN A 50 15.90 15.54 -6.11
C GLN A 50 14.89 16.03 -7.14
N LEU A 51 13.72 16.43 -6.65
CA LEU A 51 12.72 17.16 -7.42
C LEU A 51 12.82 18.64 -7.06
N GLU A 52 13.00 19.47 -8.08
CA GLU A 52 12.97 20.92 -7.98
C GLU A 52 11.74 21.45 -8.70
N PHE A 53 11.02 22.37 -8.10
CA PHE A 53 9.93 23.08 -8.77
C PHE A 53 9.84 24.54 -8.34
N THR A 54 9.35 25.38 -9.25
CA THR A 54 9.24 26.84 -9.05
C THR A 54 7.83 27.31 -9.35
N THR A 55 7.28 28.12 -8.43
CA THR A 55 5.98 28.78 -8.58
C THR A 55 6.14 30.29 -8.76
N ASP A 56 5.16 30.97 -9.36
CA ASP A 56 5.18 32.45 -9.48
C ASP A 56 4.94 33.14 -8.13
N SER A 57 4.12 32.53 -7.27
CA SER A 57 3.75 33.03 -5.94
C SER A 57 4.11 32.04 -4.84
N ALA A 58 4.08 32.48 -3.59
CA ALA A 58 4.37 31.62 -2.46
C ALA A 58 3.29 30.54 -2.30
N VAL A 59 3.72 29.30 -2.07
CA VAL A 59 2.86 28.13 -1.85
C VAL A 59 3.31 27.38 -0.61
N GLN A 60 2.47 26.49 -0.07
CA GLN A 60 2.86 25.60 1.03
C GLN A 60 2.68 24.14 0.57
N PRO A 61 3.75 23.48 0.09
CA PRO A 61 3.68 22.10 -0.37
C PRO A 61 3.29 21.16 0.77
N LYS A 62 2.44 20.17 0.48
CA LYS A 62 2.08 19.10 1.41
C LYS A 62 2.47 17.76 0.81
N ALA A 63 3.36 17.04 1.47
CA ALA A 63 3.77 15.71 1.05
C ALA A 63 3.03 14.63 1.83
N THR A 64 2.55 13.61 1.12
CA THR A 64 1.91 12.42 1.67
C THR A 64 2.48 11.20 0.97
N LEU A 65 2.77 10.15 1.72
CA LEU A 65 3.15 8.85 1.16
C LEU A 65 1.91 7.96 1.07
N ILE A 66 1.70 7.33 -0.09
CA ILE A 66 0.65 6.32 -0.31
C ILE A 66 1.34 4.98 -0.55
N PHE A 67 0.85 3.96 0.13
CA PHE A 67 1.33 2.58 -0.03
C PHE A 67 0.46 1.83 -1.05
N ASN A 68 1.08 0.89 -1.76
CA ASN A 68 0.43 0.02 -2.75
C ASN A 68 -0.27 0.74 -3.94
N PRO A 69 0.47 1.19 -4.96
CA PRO A 69 1.94 1.22 -5.07
C PRO A 69 2.55 2.37 -4.24
N TYR A 70 3.83 2.24 -3.89
CA TYR A 70 4.60 3.29 -3.19
C TYR A 70 4.64 4.57 -4.02
N ARG A 71 3.97 5.61 -3.53
CA ARG A 71 3.86 6.92 -4.19
C ARG A 71 4.12 8.04 -3.21
N LEU A 72 5.04 8.94 -3.54
CA LEU A 72 5.12 10.25 -2.90
C LEU A 72 4.21 11.21 -3.66
N VAL A 73 3.21 11.74 -2.96
CA VAL A 73 2.27 12.74 -3.47
C VAL A 73 2.62 14.07 -2.85
N ILE A 74 2.85 15.08 -3.69
CA ILE A 74 3.10 16.46 -3.27
C ILE A 74 1.97 17.31 -3.81
N ASP A 75 1.11 17.78 -2.91
CA ASP A 75 0.06 18.72 -3.20
C ASP A 75 0.58 20.14 -3.09
N LEU A 76 0.23 20.95 -4.09
CA LEU A 76 0.49 22.38 -4.14
C LEU A 76 -0.88 23.08 -4.08
N PRO A 77 -1.39 23.42 -2.88
CA PRO A 77 -2.65 24.12 -2.74
C PRO A 77 -2.54 25.56 -3.24
N GLY A 78 -3.65 26.07 -3.77
CA GLY A 78 -3.72 27.40 -4.35
C GLY A 78 -2.98 27.52 -5.67
N THR A 79 -2.73 26.42 -6.39
CA THR A 79 -1.98 26.44 -7.65
C THR A 79 -2.76 25.96 -8.86
N THR A 80 -2.40 26.50 -10.02
CA THR A 80 -2.87 26.06 -11.34
C THR A 80 -1.71 25.58 -12.20
N LEU A 81 -1.98 24.55 -12.98
CA LEU A 81 -1.04 24.02 -13.96
C LEU A 81 -1.24 24.76 -15.29
N SER A 82 -0.22 25.48 -15.74
CA SER A 82 -0.28 26.25 -17.00
C SER A 82 -0.13 25.39 -18.25
N GLN A 83 0.31 24.14 -18.10
CA GLN A 83 0.54 23.17 -19.18
C GLN A 83 -0.40 21.95 -19.03
N PRO A 84 -0.57 21.13 -20.07
CA PRO A 84 -1.23 19.84 -19.96
C PRO A 84 -0.58 18.94 -18.90
N THR A 85 -1.29 17.89 -18.50
CA THR A 85 -0.75 16.85 -17.61
C THR A 85 0.60 16.34 -18.13
N VAL A 86 1.61 16.41 -17.26
CA VAL A 86 2.95 15.90 -17.52
C VAL A 86 3.05 14.47 -17.03
N ARG A 87 3.68 13.61 -17.83
CA ARG A 87 4.07 12.25 -17.45
C ARG A 87 5.48 11.97 -17.96
N GLN A 88 6.39 11.63 -17.07
CA GLN A 88 7.76 11.24 -17.40
C GLN A 88 8.10 9.93 -16.71
N ASP A 89 8.55 8.95 -17.48
CA ASP A 89 8.95 7.63 -16.98
C ASP A 89 10.47 7.58 -16.74
N PHE A 90 10.88 6.77 -15.76
CA PHE A 90 12.26 6.60 -15.33
C PHE A 90 12.58 5.11 -15.15
N THR A 91 13.88 4.77 -15.16
CA THR A 91 14.35 3.39 -15.20
C THR A 91 14.74 2.80 -13.84
N ALA A 92 15.11 3.63 -12.87
CA ALA A 92 15.64 3.17 -11.58
C ALA A 92 15.09 4.01 -10.41
N GLY A 93 14.77 3.35 -9.29
CA GLY A 93 14.21 3.98 -8.10
C GLY A 93 12.80 4.50 -8.31
N VAL A 94 12.68 5.65 -8.99
CA VAL A 94 11.41 6.19 -9.46
C VAL A 94 11.01 5.49 -10.76
N LYS A 95 9.75 5.10 -10.88
CA LYS A 95 9.13 4.57 -12.10
C LYS A 95 8.56 5.69 -12.95
N GLN A 96 7.86 6.63 -12.31
CA GLN A 96 7.15 7.69 -13.02
C GLN A 96 7.01 8.94 -12.17
N LEU A 97 7.15 10.10 -12.81
CA LEU A 97 6.71 11.40 -12.32
C LEU A 97 5.48 11.85 -13.12
N ARG A 98 4.43 12.26 -12.41
CA ARG A 98 3.22 12.83 -13.00
C ARG A 98 2.89 14.16 -12.36
N ILE A 99 2.62 15.18 -13.15
CA ILE A 99 2.13 16.48 -12.68
C ILE A 99 0.79 16.75 -13.36
N ALA A 100 -0.26 16.93 -12.56
CA ALA A 100 -1.60 17.18 -13.06
C ALA A 100 -2.34 18.17 -12.17
N GLN A 101 -3.33 18.85 -12.74
CA GLN A 101 -4.34 19.55 -11.94
C GLN A 101 -5.17 18.49 -11.20
N PHE A 102 -5.13 18.48 -9.87
CA PHE A 102 -5.86 17.49 -9.06
C PHE A 102 -7.32 17.89 -8.89
N ASP A 103 -7.54 19.16 -8.55
CA ASP A 103 -8.85 19.80 -8.50
C ASP A 103 -8.73 21.27 -8.94
N LYS A 104 -9.81 22.05 -8.85
CA LYS A 104 -9.80 23.46 -9.29
C LYS A 104 -8.81 24.36 -8.53
N GLY A 105 -8.33 23.94 -7.36
CA GLY A 105 -7.48 24.73 -6.47
C GLY A 105 -6.11 24.12 -6.17
N ALA A 106 -5.77 22.93 -6.65
CA ALA A 106 -4.48 22.32 -6.37
C ALA A 106 -3.86 21.58 -7.57
N THR A 107 -2.57 21.83 -7.78
CA THR A 107 -1.72 20.99 -8.64
C THR A 107 -1.10 19.88 -7.80
N ARG A 108 -1.05 18.66 -8.33
CA ARG A 108 -0.48 17.49 -7.66
C ARG A 108 0.68 16.94 -8.46
N VAL A 109 1.81 16.76 -7.78
CA VAL A 109 2.97 16.01 -8.27
C VAL A 109 2.94 14.62 -7.64
N VAL A 110 3.07 13.58 -8.45
CA VAL A 110 3.10 12.18 -8.00
C VAL A 110 4.38 11.54 -8.50
N LEU A 111 5.18 11.02 -7.58
CA LEU A 111 6.34 10.18 -7.86
C LEU A 111 5.99 8.73 -7.47
N GLU A 112 5.83 7.87 -8.47
CA GLU A 112 5.64 6.43 -8.27
C GLU A 112 7.00 5.74 -8.28
N LEU A 113 7.27 4.89 -7.29
CA LEU A 113 8.50 4.10 -7.21
C LEU A 113 8.37 2.79 -8.00
N ASN A 114 9.50 2.27 -8.48
CA ASN A 114 9.54 0.92 -9.04
C ASN A 114 9.20 -0.13 -7.96
N PRO A 115 8.55 -1.25 -8.31
CA PRO A 115 8.33 -2.35 -7.38
C PRO A 115 9.63 -2.78 -6.69
N GLY A 116 9.58 -2.97 -5.38
CA GLY A 116 10.76 -3.28 -4.58
C GLY A 116 11.56 -2.08 -4.11
N PHE A 117 11.28 -0.85 -4.57
CA PHE A 117 11.91 0.36 -4.01
C PHE A 117 11.02 1.02 -2.96
N VAL A 118 11.64 1.52 -1.89
CA VAL A 118 10.97 2.24 -0.80
C VAL A 118 11.70 3.53 -0.46
N ILE A 119 10.97 4.43 0.20
CA ILE A 119 11.49 5.68 0.74
C ILE A 119 11.02 5.83 2.19
N ASP A 120 11.90 6.30 3.06
CA ASP A 120 11.55 6.62 4.44
C ASP A 120 10.86 8.00 4.49
N PRO A 121 9.58 8.08 4.88
CA PRO A 121 8.84 9.34 4.89
C PRO A 121 9.46 10.39 5.83
N ASN A 122 10.15 9.98 6.90
CA ASN A 122 10.78 10.90 7.84
C ASN A 122 12.06 11.54 7.28
N LYS A 123 12.61 10.97 6.21
CA LYS A 123 13.83 11.46 5.55
C LYS A 123 13.53 12.33 4.34
N VAL A 124 12.27 12.39 3.89
CA VAL A 124 11.85 13.31 2.82
C VAL A 124 11.93 14.74 3.34
N GLN A 125 12.76 15.57 2.71
CA GLN A 125 12.93 16.96 3.09
C GLN A 125 12.44 17.88 1.99
N ILE A 126 11.50 18.76 2.33
CA ILE A 126 11.04 19.83 1.44
C ILE A 126 11.60 21.14 1.96
N LYS A 127 12.48 21.77 1.17
CA LYS A 127 13.15 23.03 1.52
C LYS A 127 12.86 24.09 0.49
N LYS A 128 12.51 25.29 0.97
CA LYS A 128 12.45 26.48 0.13
C LYS A 128 13.87 27.00 -0.10
N GLN A 129 14.21 27.34 -1.35
CA GLN A 129 15.55 27.81 -1.70
C GLN A 129 15.66 29.33 -1.46
N GLY A 130 16.15 29.71 -0.28
CA GLY A 130 16.33 31.12 0.09
C GLY A 130 15.02 31.91 0.06
N SER A 131 15.04 33.10 -0.56
CA SER A 131 13.85 33.96 -0.71
C SER A 131 13.01 33.66 -1.96
N SER A 132 13.45 32.74 -2.82
CA SER A 132 12.77 32.40 -4.07
C SER A 132 11.53 31.54 -3.85
N ASN A 133 10.62 31.47 -4.83
CA ASN A 133 9.50 30.51 -4.82
C ASN A 133 9.90 29.15 -5.41
N THR A 134 11.17 28.77 -5.25
CA THR A 134 11.72 27.48 -5.66
C THR A 134 11.80 26.54 -4.47
N TRP A 135 11.36 25.31 -4.69
CA TRP A 135 11.29 24.25 -3.70
C TRP A 135 12.13 23.06 -4.16
N ILE A 136 12.93 22.54 -3.23
CA ILE A 136 13.73 21.34 -3.43
C ILE A 136 13.14 20.26 -2.53
N VAL A 137 12.78 19.14 -3.14
CA VAL A 137 12.32 17.92 -2.48
C VAL A 137 13.41 16.89 -2.61
N ASP A 138 14.06 16.58 -1.48
CA ASP A 138 15.05 15.53 -1.38
C ASP A 138 14.36 14.22 -1.02
N LEU A 139 14.48 13.23 -1.90
CA LEU A 139 13.90 11.90 -1.75
C LEU A 139 14.91 10.88 -1.19
N THR A 140 16.10 11.32 -0.78
CA THR A 140 17.17 10.42 -0.36
C THR A 140 16.95 9.94 1.08
N PRO A 141 17.06 8.62 1.37
CA PRO A 141 17.40 7.54 0.44
C PRO A 141 16.18 6.84 -0.16
N ILE A 142 16.19 6.66 -1.48
CA ILE A 142 15.41 5.62 -2.14
C ILE A 142 16.22 4.33 -2.04
N VAL A 143 15.66 3.34 -1.36
CA VAL A 143 16.34 2.06 -1.09
C VAL A 143 15.65 0.96 -1.86
N GLU A 144 16.42 0.15 -2.59
CA GLU A 144 15.92 -1.12 -3.10
C GLU A 144 15.79 -2.07 -1.91
N LEU A 145 14.57 -2.51 -1.63
CA LEU A 145 14.35 -3.59 -0.68
C LEU A 145 15.13 -4.82 -1.18
N PRO A 146 15.84 -5.51 -0.27
CA PRO A 146 16.41 -6.79 -0.62
C PRO A 146 15.28 -7.68 -1.13
N LYS A 147 15.46 -8.27 -2.31
CA LYS A 147 14.48 -9.22 -2.83
C LYS A 147 14.35 -10.34 -1.80
N PRO A 148 13.14 -10.68 -1.33
CA PRO A 148 12.98 -11.75 -0.36
C PRO A 148 13.74 -13.01 -0.79
N GLY A 149 14.64 -13.50 0.06
CA GLY A 149 15.43 -14.71 -0.20
C GLY A 149 16.69 -14.55 -1.06
N THR A 150 17.17 -13.34 -1.38
CA THR A 150 18.31 -13.19 -2.31
C THR A 150 19.72 -13.34 -1.73
N THR A 151 19.90 -13.41 -0.41
CA THR A 151 21.23 -13.72 0.15
C THR A 151 21.08 -14.56 1.42
N GLN A 152 21.78 -15.70 1.47
CA GLN A 152 21.75 -16.60 2.63
C GLN A 152 22.10 -15.88 3.94
N VAL A 153 22.99 -14.88 3.88
CA VAL A 153 23.37 -14.04 5.02
C VAL A 153 22.19 -13.23 5.55
N ALA A 154 21.37 -12.63 4.69
CA ALA A 154 20.19 -11.85 5.12
C ALA A 154 19.15 -12.75 5.80
N ILE A 155 18.90 -13.94 5.24
CA ILE A 155 18.00 -14.94 5.82
C ILE A 155 18.50 -15.38 7.20
N GLN A 156 19.81 -15.57 7.38
CA GLN A 156 20.39 -15.96 8.67
C GLN A 156 20.29 -14.86 9.72
N VAL A 157 20.53 -13.60 9.35
CA VAL A 157 20.43 -12.45 10.25
C VAL A 157 18.98 -12.24 10.70
N GLU A 158 18.01 -12.33 9.79
CA GLU A 158 16.59 -12.25 10.14
C GLU A 158 16.14 -13.39 11.06
N LYS A 159 16.57 -14.63 10.76
CA LYS A 159 16.32 -15.79 11.64
C LYS A 159 16.90 -15.59 13.04
N ALA A 160 18.13 -15.09 13.14
CA ALA A 160 18.78 -14.83 14.42
C ALA A 160 18.07 -13.72 15.23
N ALA A 161 17.64 -12.65 14.57
CA ALA A 161 16.89 -11.57 15.21
C ALA A 161 15.51 -12.04 15.71
N ALA A 162 14.80 -12.84 14.91
CA ALA A 162 13.53 -13.44 15.31
C ALA A 162 13.70 -14.41 16.50
N ALA A 163 14.76 -15.23 16.50
CA ALA A 163 15.07 -16.13 17.61
C ALA A 163 15.38 -15.38 18.91
N ALA A 164 16.00 -14.19 18.84
CA ALA A 164 16.36 -13.39 20.01
C ALA A 164 15.16 -12.77 20.75
N ILE A 165 14.02 -12.58 20.07
CA ILE A 165 12.78 -12.04 20.65
C ILE A 165 11.73 -13.12 20.94
N ALA A 166 11.98 -14.37 20.53
CA ALA A 166 11.10 -15.48 20.81
C ALA A 166 11.16 -15.81 22.32
N PRO A 167 10.01 -15.99 23.00
CA PRO A 167 10.00 -16.40 24.39
C PRO A 167 10.62 -17.80 24.53
N ALA A 168 11.42 -18.01 25.58
CA ALA A 168 11.96 -19.32 25.89
C ALA A 168 10.82 -20.31 26.17
N GLY A 169 10.81 -21.45 25.48
CA GLY A 169 9.77 -22.47 25.62
C GLY A 169 10.09 -23.73 24.82
N PRO A 170 9.35 -24.83 25.06
CA PRO A 170 9.46 -26.02 24.24
C PRO A 170 9.01 -25.72 22.80
N TRP A 171 9.59 -26.42 21.83
CA TRP A 171 9.11 -26.39 20.46
C TRP A 171 7.63 -26.80 20.42
N MET A 172 6.78 -25.93 19.86
CA MET A 172 5.36 -26.22 19.70
C MET A 172 5.08 -27.21 18.56
N TYR A 173 6.04 -27.38 17.64
CA TYR A 173 5.99 -28.28 16.50
C TYR A 173 7.32 -29.05 16.37
N PRO A 174 7.32 -30.28 15.83
CA PRO A 174 8.53 -31.01 15.49
C PRO A 174 9.46 -30.25 14.53
N GLU A 175 10.77 -30.47 14.62
CA GLU A 175 11.78 -29.79 13.79
C GLU A 175 11.65 -30.11 12.29
N ASP A 176 11.09 -31.29 11.96
CA ASP A 176 10.86 -31.77 10.61
C ASP A 176 9.48 -31.39 10.04
N GLN A 177 8.60 -30.80 10.85
CA GLN A 177 7.29 -30.35 10.39
C GLN A 177 7.41 -29.06 9.57
N LEU A 178 7.34 -29.18 8.24
CA LEU A 178 7.42 -28.05 7.31
C LEU A 178 6.20 -27.12 7.38
N SER A 179 5.02 -27.68 7.61
CA SER A 179 3.74 -26.96 7.67
C SER A 179 2.71 -27.82 8.40
N ASP A 180 1.68 -27.20 8.96
CA ASP A 180 0.49 -27.84 9.52
C ASP A 180 -0.67 -27.96 8.53
N ILE A 181 -0.48 -27.52 7.27
CA ILE A 181 -1.53 -27.59 6.26
C ILE A 181 -1.74 -29.03 5.77
N SER A 182 -3.00 -29.40 5.53
CA SER A 182 -3.33 -30.72 5.00
C SER A 182 -2.83 -30.90 3.55
N ASP A 183 -2.51 -32.14 3.17
CA ASP A 183 -2.10 -32.49 1.78
C ASP A 183 -3.10 -32.00 0.72
N ARG A 184 -4.40 -32.02 1.06
CA ARG A 184 -5.47 -31.54 0.17
C ARG A 184 -5.40 -30.04 -0.05
N LEU A 185 -5.13 -29.28 1.00
CA LEU A 185 -4.97 -27.83 0.94
C LEU A 185 -3.66 -27.49 0.21
N MET A 186 -2.57 -28.18 0.53
CA MET A 186 -1.29 -28.03 -0.16
C MET A 186 -1.43 -28.26 -1.67
N ALA A 187 -2.12 -29.33 -2.08
CA ALA A 187 -2.40 -29.58 -3.49
C ALA A 187 -3.25 -28.46 -4.13
N ALA A 188 -4.26 -27.93 -3.42
CA ALA A 188 -5.06 -26.82 -3.93
C ALA A 188 -4.19 -25.57 -4.15
N GLU A 189 -3.30 -25.28 -3.21
CA GLU A 189 -2.38 -24.14 -3.25
C GLU A 189 -1.34 -24.25 -4.38
N VAL A 190 -0.79 -25.44 -4.62
CA VAL A 190 0.10 -25.70 -5.77
C VAL A 190 -0.59 -25.35 -7.08
N THR A 191 -1.81 -25.83 -7.29
CA THR A 191 -2.58 -25.52 -8.51
C THR A 191 -2.94 -24.04 -8.57
N ARG A 192 -3.36 -23.44 -7.46
CA ARG A 192 -3.67 -22.00 -7.36
C ARG A 192 -2.47 -21.16 -7.79
N GLU A 193 -1.27 -21.50 -7.34
CA GLU A 193 -0.04 -20.81 -7.77
C GLU A 193 0.17 -20.91 -9.30
N LYS A 194 -0.12 -22.05 -9.93
CA LYS A 194 0.01 -22.19 -11.39
C LYS A 194 -1.07 -21.42 -12.15
N VAL A 195 -2.28 -21.33 -11.60
CA VAL A 195 -3.34 -20.43 -12.08
C VAL A 195 -2.84 -18.98 -12.04
N PHE A 196 -2.28 -18.54 -10.91
CA PHE A 196 -1.71 -17.20 -10.73
C PHE A 196 -0.56 -16.89 -11.70
N LYS A 197 0.33 -17.86 -11.95
CA LYS A 197 1.46 -17.67 -12.89
C LYS A 197 1.03 -17.66 -14.35
N ARG A 198 -0.05 -18.35 -14.69
CA ARG A 198 -0.48 -18.53 -16.08
C ARG A 198 -1.49 -17.49 -16.52
N LEU A 199 -2.41 -17.13 -15.64
CA LEU A 199 -3.46 -16.15 -15.89
C LEU A 199 -2.95 -14.77 -15.44
N HIS A 200 -3.19 -13.77 -16.28
CA HIS A 200 -2.77 -12.40 -16.02
C HIS A 200 -3.96 -11.58 -15.48
N ASP A 201 -3.72 -10.33 -15.12
CA ASP A 201 -4.73 -9.37 -14.64
C ASP A 201 -5.44 -9.81 -13.35
N GLU A 202 -6.71 -9.45 -13.21
CA GLU A 202 -7.51 -9.57 -11.98
C GLU A 202 -8.06 -10.98 -11.75
N LEU A 203 -8.05 -11.81 -12.80
CA LEU A 203 -8.72 -13.11 -12.82
C LEU A 203 -8.19 -14.12 -11.79
N PRO A 204 -6.87 -14.24 -11.53
CA PRO A 204 -6.37 -15.10 -10.47
C PRO A 204 -6.99 -14.80 -9.09
N TYR A 205 -7.25 -13.53 -8.81
CA TYR A 205 -7.83 -13.07 -7.53
C TYR A 205 -9.34 -13.32 -7.45
N GLU A 206 -10.03 -13.44 -8.60
CA GLU A 206 -11.42 -13.86 -8.70
C GLU A 206 -11.58 -15.38 -8.90
N SER A 207 -10.56 -16.17 -8.55
CA SER A 207 -10.60 -17.62 -8.63
C SER A 207 -10.15 -18.34 -7.35
N THR A 208 -10.67 -19.55 -7.16
CA THR A 208 -10.23 -20.45 -6.09
C THR A 208 -10.05 -21.87 -6.61
N VAL A 209 -9.20 -22.65 -5.94
CA VAL A 209 -9.02 -24.07 -6.20
C VAL A 209 -9.45 -24.86 -4.97
N GLU A 210 -10.28 -25.87 -5.17
CA GLU A 210 -10.71 -26.81 -4.12
C GLU A 210 -10.37 -28.25 -4.54
N THR A 211 -9.84 -29.04 -3.61
CA THR A 211 -9.57 -30.47 -3.82
C THR A 211 -10.81 -31.30 -3.47
N THR A 212 -11.57 -31.67 -4.49
CA THR A 212 -12.89 -32.33 -4.36
C THR A 212 -12.78 -33.83 -4.15
N ALA A 213 -11.74 -34.49 -4.67
CA ALA A 213 -11.50 -35.92 -4.41
C ALA A 213 -10.01 -36.23 -4.25
N TRP A 214 -9.73 -37.23 -3.41
CA TRP A 214 -8.40 -37.70 -3.09
C TRP A 214 -8.43 -39.21 -2.88
N THR A 215 -7.86 -39.96 -3.82
CA THR A 215 -7.91 -41.42 -3.80
C THR A 215 -6.54 -41.99 -4.15
N ARG A 216 -5.96 -42.76 -3.23
CA ARG A 216 -4.79 -43.60 -3.54
C ARG A 216 -5.28 -44.85 -4.24
N THR A 217 -4.95 -45.01 -5.53
CA THR A 217 -5.48 -46.09 -6.38
C THR A 217 -4.65 -47.36 -6.25
N LYS A 218 -3.33 -47.24 -6.45
CA LYS A 218 -2.35 -48.32 -6.35
C LYS A 218 -1.18 -47.89 -5.49
N LYS A 219 -0.22 -48.80 -5.29
CA LYS A 219 1.06 -48.47 -4.66
C LYS A 219 1.74 -47.34 -5.44
N ASN A 220 1.92 -46.19 -4.80
CA ASN A 220 2.53 -44.96 -5.33
C ASN A 220 1.75 -44.27 -6.47
N GLU A 221 0.44 -44.49 -6.57
CA GLU A 221 -0.43 -43.73 -7.47
C GLU A 221 -1.49 -42.96 -6.67
N LEU A 222 -1.53 -41.64 -6.88
CA LEU A 222 -2.46 -40.74 -6.24
C LEU A 222 -3.35 -40.08 -7.30
N LYS A 223 -4.66 -40.30 -7.22
CA LYS A 223 -5.66 -39.58 -8.00
C LYS A 223 -6.15 -38.36 -7.22
N VAL A 224 -5.99 -37.18 -7.81
CA VAL A 224 -6.43 -35.90 -7.24
C VAL A 224 -7.43 -35.26 -8.20
N GLU A 225 -8.61 -34.92 -7.69
CA GLU A 225 -9.59 -34.13 -8.44
C GLU A 225 -9.71 -32.75 -7.80
N GLN A 226 -9.62 -31.72 -8.63
CA GLN A 226 -9.73 -30.34 -8.21
C GLN A 226 -10.69 -29.56 -9.09
N THR A 227 -11.42 -28.64 -8.46
CA THR A 227 -12.26 -27.68 -9.15
C THR A 227 -11.69 -26.28 -8.98
N ILE A 228 -11.47 -25.62 -10.11
CA ILE A 228 -11.17 -24.20 -10.19
C ILE A 228 -12.50 -23.47 -10.31
N TYR A 229 -12.90 -22.75 -9.27
CA TYR A 229 -14.06 -21.89 -9.30
C TYR A 229 -13.67 -20.49 -9.74
N VAL A 230 -14.48 -19.89 -10.61
CA VAL A 230 -14.38 -18.49 -11.00
C VAL A 230 -15.67 -17.76 -10.65
N SER A 231 -15.55 -16.47 -10.33
CA SER A 231 -16.70 -15.65 -9.93
C SER A 231 -17.69 -15.33 -11.06
N ARG A 232 -17.26 -15.36 -12.33
CA ARG A 232 -18.06 -14.90 -13.48
C ARG A 232 -17.99 -15.88 -14.65
N GLU A 233 -19.09 -16.01 -15.40
CA GLU A 233 -19.12 -16.89 -16.58
C GLU A 233 -18.07 -16.52 -17.63
N GLY A 234 -17.81 -15.23 -17.84
CA GLY A 234 -16.81 -14.73 -18.79
C GLY A 234 -15.38 -15.17 -18.46
N HIS A 235 -15.09 -15.55 -17.21
CA HIS A 235 -13.74 -15.97 -16.79
C HIS A 235 -13.46 -17.43 -17.12
N ARG A 236 -14.49 -18.29 -17.18
CA ARG A 236 -14.33 -19.72 -17.45
C ARG A 236 -13.64 -19.97 -18.80
N PRO A 237 -14.03 -19.34 -19.92
CA PRO A 237 -13.31 -19.47 -21.20
C PRO A 237 -11.84 -19.06 -21.13
N ILE A 238 -11.48 -18.09 -20.28
CA ILE A 238 -10.11 -17.59 -20.14
C ILE A 238 -9.23 -18.62 -19.42
N VAL A 239 -9.74 -19.20 -18.32
CA VAL A 239 -9.05 -20.29 -17.60
C VAL A 239 -8.86 -21.52 -18.50
N LEU A 240 -9.89 -21.87 -19.28
CA LEU A 240 -9.81 -22.97 -20.23
C LEU A 240 -8.77 -22.67 -21.33
N GLY A 241 -8.80 -21.46 -21.88
CA GLY A 241 -7.99 -21.05 -23.01
C GLY A 241 -8.45 -21.69 -24.32
N LYS A 242 -7.82 -21.30 -25.43
CA LYS A 242 -8.15 -21.80 -26.78
C LYS A 242 -8.00 -23.32 -26.82
N GLY A 243 -9.11 -24.03 -26.99
CA GLY A 243 -9.13 -25.50 -27.03
C GLY A 243 -8.63 -26.17 -25.73
N GLY A 244 -8.75 -25.53 -24.58
CA GLY A 244 -8.31 -26.10 -23.30
C GLY A 244 -6.81 -26.02 -23.03
N GLN A 245 -6.03 -25.35 -23.90
CA GLN A 245 -4.57 -25.32 -23.82
C GLN A 245 -4.05 -24.66 -22.53
N THR A 246 -4.75 -23.65 -22.01
CA THR A 246 -4.34 -22.97 -20.78
C THR A 246 -4.53 -23.89 -19.57
N LEU A 247 -5.69 -24.53 -19.45
CA LEU A 247 -5.97 -25.48 -18.37
C LEU A 247 -5.02 -26.68 -18.43
N LYS A 248 -4.69 -27.17 -19.64
CA LYS A 248 -3.72 -28.24 -19.83
C LYS A 248 -2.33 -27.86 -19.31
N ALA A 249 -1.84 -26.67 -19.64
CA ALA A 249 -0.53 -26.19 -19.16
C ALA A 249 -0.50 -26.03 -17.63
N ILE A 250 -1.59 -25.52 -17.04
CA ILE A 250 -1.75 -25.43 -15.57
C ILE A 250 -1.68 -26.83 -14.94
N GLY A 251 -2.45 -27.78 -15.47
CA GLY A 251 -2.49 -29.15 -14.97
C GLY A 251 -1.15 -29.88 -15.11
N GLU A 252 -0.42 -29.70 -16.22
CA GLU A 252 0.90 -30.29 -16.41
C GLU A 252 1.92 -29.76 -15.40
N ALA A 253 1.96 -28.44 -15.18
CA ALA A 253 2.86 -27.82 -14.21
C ALA A 253 2.52 -28.24 -12.77
N ALA A 254 1.23 -28.18 -12.40
CA ALA A 254 0.76 -28.54 -11.06
C ALA A 254 1.03 -30.02 -10.75
N ARG A 255 0.73 -30.92 -11.68
CA ARG A 255 1.01 -32.36 -11.53
C ARG A 255 2.49 -32.66 -11.33
N THR A 256 3.36 -32.01 -12.09
CA THR A 256 4.82 -32.21 -11.99
C THR A 256 5.31 -31.85 -10.59
N GLU A 257 4.83 -30.72 -10.06
CA GLU A 257 5.20 -30.26 -8.72
C GLU A 257 4.60 -31.14 -7.62
N MET A 258 3.33 -31.53 -7.72
CA MET A 258 2.69 -32.43 -6.76
C MET A 258 3.37 -33.80 -6.73
N THR A 259 3.79 -34.35 -7.87
CA THR A 259 4.54 -35.62 -7.90
C THR A 259 5.88 -35.51 -7.18
N ALA A 260 6.59 -34.39 -7.35
CA ALA A 260 7.82 -34.15 -6.61
C ALA A 260 7.54 -33.97 -5.10
N LEU A 261 6.47 -33.26 -4.75
CA LEU A 261 6.11 -32.95 -3.37
C LEU A 261 5.66 -34.17 -2.57
N PHE A 262 4.82 -35.02 -3.16
CA PHE A 262 4.23 -36.17 -2.47
C PHE A 262 5.04 -37.47 -2.66
N GLY A 263 6.00 -37.50 -3.58
CA GLY A 263 6.76 -38.72 -3.90
C GLY A 263 5.92 -39.84 -4.53
N GLU A 264 4.72 -39.51 -5.00
CA GLU A 264 3.76 -40.42 -5.65
C GLU A 264 3.50 -39.96 -7.10
N THR A 265 3.13 -40.89 -7.97
CA THR A 265 2.66 -40.53 -9.33
C THR A 265 1.27 -39.91 -9.20
N VAL A 266 1.14 -38.62 -9.55
CA VAL A 266 -0.11 -37.87 -9.38
C VAL A 266 -0.89 -37.86 -10.69
N HIS A 267 -2.14 -38.31 -10.63
CA HIS A 267 -3.13 -38.19 -11.69
C HIS A 267 -4.10 -37.05 -11.34
N LEU A 268 -3.76 -35.84 -11.79
CA LEU A 268 -4.52 -34.62 -11.53
C LEU A 268 -5.63 -34.42 -12.57
N PHE A 269 -6.87 -34.27 -12.10
CA PHE A 269 -8.03 -33.90 -12.89
C PHE A 269 -8.50 -32.50 -12.50
N LEU A 270 -8.52 -31.57 -13.46
CA LEU A 270 -8.96 -30.20 -13.25
C LEU A 270 -10.30 -29.95 -13.95
N THR A 271 -11.25 -29.39 -13.23
CA THR A 271 -12.52 -28.88 -13.77
C THR A 271 -12.63 -27.38 -13.50
N VAL A 272 -13.24 -26.62 -14.43
CA VAL A 272 -13.49 -25.20 -14.23
C VAL A 272 -15.00 -24.95 -14.17
N ASN A 273 -15.46 -24.45 -13.03
CA ASN A 273 -16.86 -24.13 -12.75
C ASN A 273 -17.02 -22.66 -12.39
N VAL A 274 -18.22 -22.13 -12.62
CA VAL A 274 -18.60 -20.78 -12.20
C VAL A 274 -19.34 -20.90 -10.87
N ARG A 275 -18.94 -20.11 -9.89
CA ARG A 275 -19.58 -20.01 -8.58
C ARG A 275 -19.55 -18.56 -8.15
N GLU A 276 -20.68 -17.87 -8.33
CA GLU A 276 -20.82 -16.47 -7.93
C GLU A 276 -20.71 -16.34 -6.40
N GLY A 277 -20.08 -15.27 -5.93
CA GLY A 277 -19.98 -14.98 -4.49
C GLY A 277 -19.11 -15.96 -3.70
N TRP A 278 -18.30 -16.82 -4.35
CA TRP A 278 -17.49 -17.83 -3.65
C TRP A 278 -16.58 -17.24 -2.56
N ALA A 279 -16.11 -15.99 -2.74
CA ALA A 279 -15.24 -15.30 -1.81
C ALA A 279 -15.92 -14.92 -0.48
N GLU A 280 -17.25 -14.82 -0.47
CA GLU A 280 -18.05 -14.40 0.70
C GLU A 280 -18.59 -15.59 1.49
N GLU A 281 -18.34 -16.82 1.05
CA GLU A 281 -18.93 -18.01 1.64
C GLU A 281 -18.27 -18.40 2.98
N LYS A 282 -19.06 -18.32 4.06
CA LYS A 282 -18.63 -18.68 5.43
C LYS A 282 -18.04 -20.09 5.57
N ALA A 283 -18.49 -21.05 4.76
CA ALA A 283 -18.02 -22.44 4.78
C ALA A 283 -16.52 -22.56 4.43
N ARG A 284 -15.99 -21.61 3.64
CA ARG A 284 -14.60 -21.56 3.20
C ARG A 284 -13.61 -21.30 4.33
N TYR A 285 -14.00 -20.42 5.26
CA TYR A 285 -13.16 -20.10 6.41
C TYR A 285 -12.89 -21.35 7.24
N ARG A 286 -13.89 -22.24 7.40
CA ARG A 286 -13.72 -23.52 8.10
C ARG A 286 -12.73 -24.45 7.40
N GLU A 287 -12.74 -24.52 6.07
CA GLU A 287 -11.76 -25.33 5.31
C GLU A 287 -10.33 -24.76 5.39
N MET A 288 -10.20 -23.44 5.57
CA MET A 288 -8.92 -22.76 5.83
C MET A 288 -8.48 -22.86 7.30
N GLY A 289 -9.25 -23.54 8.16
CA GLY A 289 -8.98 -23.62 9.61
C GLY A 289 -9.27 -22.31 10.36
N LEU A 290 -10.03 -21.40 9.77
CA LEU A 290 -10.48 -20.14 10.35
C LEU A 290 -11.91 -20.30 10.87
N ASP A 291 -12.07 -20.51 12.17
CA ASP A 291 -13.38 -20.41 12.81
C ASP A 291 -13.71 -18.92 13.02
N ILE A 292 -14.71 -18.42 12.29
CA ILE A 292 -15.26 -17.09 12.57
C ILE A 292 -16.00 -17.22 13.90
N VAL A 293 -15.42 -16.63 14.95
CA VAL A 293 -16.12 -16.44 16.23
C VAL A 293 -17.17 -15.35 15.98
N ASP A 294 -18.45 -15.72 16.13
CA ASP A 294 -19.58 -14.78 16.05
C ASP A 294 -19.53 -13.72 17.17
#